data_AF-A0A5C1Y3P0-F1
#
_entry.id   AF-A0A5C1Y3P0-F1
#
_cell.length_a   1.000
_cell.length_b   1.000
_cell.length_c   1.000
_cell.angle_alpha   90.00
_cell.angle_beta   90.00
_cell.angle_gamma   90.00
#
_symmetry.space_group_name_H-M   'P 1'
#
loop_
_entity.id
_entity.type
_entity.pdbx_description
1 polymer ?
#
loop_
_entity_poly.entity_id
_entity_poly.type
_entity_poly.pdbx_seq_one_letter_code
_entity_poly.pdbx_strand_id
1 'polypeptide(L)'
;MTMGALMRHLIRPMLAAMVAVVVALGLVVAPTTTTSRAVAAPPVADFDPGFIISDRNFFDPNAMTEAEIQGFLNAQVPRCAPGGVCLKDFSQVTVERPATPMCAAYTPDGVAESAARIIWKVAQACGISPKVILVTLQKEQGLVTSTDPSSAKYRYAMGADCPDTPLGCDVNFSGFFVQVHRGAYLMKRYTQPAGTGPGTIYTDRFDLRYPVGAVSNILYHPVTATLNCGTKPVLVKNMATHVLYIYTPYTPDNSAMENLYGTGNDCASYGNRNFWRNYYDWFGDPQGGDPSFIAAIFTDFLGRTPDDAALRAWDWQLERGRTRASLAADIVYSDEYRTQRIAEAYQHVLGRGPDSNGLAYWLSVTVRGGLPIDEVEHYFLRSDEYYASIGGSPEQFVEDVYQRMLARSATDTDQLYWAPIVLQYGREAVVWSIYNSPESSYRRVDAMYQKLLARDSDEGGRLYWGPRVIALGDNEIRAALVDSVEYAERARTRFPFS
;
A
#
# COMPACT_ATOMS: atom_id res chain seq x y z
N MET A 1 -19.34 -44.40 13.33
CA MET A 1 -18.22 -44.26 12.39
C MET A 1 -18.78 -44.42 10.99
N THR A 2 -19.08 -43.29 10.34
CA THR A 2 -19.92 -43.22 9.14
C THR A 2 -19.12 -42.68 7.96
N MET A 3 -18.98 -43.53 6.94
CA MET A 3 -18.99 -43.31 5.48
C MET A 3 -18.68 -41.92 4.86
N GLY A 4 -17.80 -41.11 5.47
CA GLY A 4 -17.41 -39.78 4.95
C GLY A 4 -15.97 -39.69 4.39
N ALA A 5 -15.21 -40.78 4.41
CA ALA A 5 -13.75 -40.73 4.17
C ALA A 5 -13.26 -41.44 2.89
N LEU A 6 -14.15 -41.89 2.00
CA LEU A 6 -13.78 -42.77 0.88
C LEU A 6 -13.95 -42.18 -0.53
N MET A 7 -14.09 -40.85 -0.65
CA MET A 7 -14.26 -40.18 -1.96
C MET A 7 -13.20 -39.10 -2.23
N ARG A 8 -11.96 -39.29 -1.77
CA ARG A 8 -10.83 -38.36 -2.03
C ARG A 8 -9.67 -38.94 -2.85
N HIS A 9 -9.72 -40.20 -3.23
CA HIS A 9 -8.69 -40.78 -4.08
C HIS A 9 -9.35 -41.64 -5.15
N LEU A 10 -9.46 -41.07 -6.35
CA LEU A 10 -9.27 -41.69 -7.65
C LEU A 10 -9.69 -40.66 -8.71
N ILE A 11 -8.69 -40.16 -9.45
CA ILE A 11 -8.69 -39.56 -10.81
C ILE A 11 -7.60 -38.46 -10.85
N ARG A 12 -6.37 -38.92 -11.01
CA ARG A 12 -5.24 -38.32 -11.74
C ARG A 12 -4.40 -39.54 -12.17
N PRO A 13 -3.77 -39.62 -13.35
CA PRO A 13 -3.38 -38.54 -14.27
C PRO A 13 -3.61 -38.86 -15.78
N MET A 14 -3.52 -37.86 -16.66
CA MET A 14 -2.90 -37.95 -18.01
C MET A 14 -3.25 -36.70 -18.83
N LEU A 15 -2.25 -35.83 -19.07
CA LEU A 15 -1.86 -35.31 -20.39
C LEU A 15 -0.93 -34.11 -20.19
N ALA A 16 0.35 -34.41 -20.26
CA ALA A 16 1.40 -33.46 -20.57
C ALA A 16 1.68 -33.51 -22.08
N ALA A 17 2.08 -32.36 -22.63
CA ALA A 17 2.65 -32.09 -23.95
C ALA A 17 1.70 -31.81 -25.14
N MET A 18 1.58 -30.53 -25.49
CA MET A 18 1.85 -30.04 -26.85
C MET A 18 2.27 -28.56 -26.82
N VAL A 19 3.38 -28.29 -27.51
CA VAL A 19 4.05 -27.00 -27.73
C VAL A 19 3.52 -26.39 -29.03
N ALA A 20 3.36 -25.06 -29.10
CA ALA A 20 3.91 -24.17 -30.16
C ALA A 20 3.05 -22.92 -30.48
N VAL A 21 3.70 -21.76 -30.33
CA VAL A 21 3.66 -20.57 -31.21
C VAL A 21 2.35 -19.77 -31.32
N VAL A 22 2.31 -18.60 -30.65
CA VAL A 22 1.57 -17.43 -31.15
C VAL A 22 2.42 -16.16 -30.95
N VAL A 23 2.99 -15.72 -32.07
CA VAL A 23 3.22 -14.36 -32.58
C VAL A 23 3.39 -13.22 -31.56
N ALA A 24 4.61 -12.69 -31.49
CA ALA A 24 4.89 -11.35 -31.01
C ALA A 24 4.27 -10.30 -31.95
N LEU A 25 3.18 -9.66 -31.52
CA LEU A 25 2.75 -8.36 -32.05
C LEU A 25 3.13 -7.30 -31.01
N GLY A 26 4.00 -6.38 -31.43
CA GLY A 26 4.39 -5.23 -30.61
C GLY A 26 3.20 -4.36 -30.27
N LEU A 27 2.86 -4.29 -28.99
CA LEU A 27 2.08 -3.18 -28.46
C LEU A 27 2.99 -1.95 -28.43
N VAL A 28 2.70 -0.99 -29.31
CA VAL A 28 3.11 0.39 -29.09
C VAL A 28 2.28 0.88 -27.91
N VAL A 29 2.87 0.86 -26.71
CA VAL A 29 2.30 1.55 -25.54
C VAL A 29 2.43 3.04 -25.84
N ALA A 30 1.33 3.67 -26.26
CA ALA A 30 1.26 5.12 -26.29
C ALA A 30 1.44 5.62 -24.84
N PRO A 31 2.36 6.55 -24.57
CA PRO A 31 2.52 7.09 -23.23
C PRO A 31 1.23 7.83 -22.86
N THR A 32 0.52 7.34 -21.86
CA THR A 32 -0.55 8.09 -21.22
C THR A 32 0.08 9.31 -20.59
N THR A 33 -0.21 10.48 -21.14
CA THR A 33 0.12 11.76 -20.50
C THR A 33 -0.73 11.89 -19.25
N THR A 34 -0.19 11.48 -18.11
CA THR A 34 -0.74 11.81 -16.79
C THR A 34 -0.66 13.32 -16.62
N THR A 35 -1.78 14.01 -16.89
CA THR A 35 -1.98 15.38 -16.45
C THR A 35 -2.02 15.35 -14.92
N SER A 36 -0.91 15.75 -14.30
CA SER A 36 -0.83 15.95 -12.84
C SER A 36 -1.91 16.96 -12.44
N ARG A 37 -2.92 16.47 -11.72
CA ARG A 37 -3.96 17.31 -11.12
C ARG A 37 -3.30 18.03 -9.94
N ALA A 38 -3.51 19.34 -9.81
CA ALA A 38 -3.03 20.10 -8.67
C ALA A 38 -3.55 19.44 -7.37
N VAL A 39 -2.62 18.91 -6.57
CA VAL A 39 -2.92 18.38 -5.24
C VAL A 39 -3.32 19.57 -4.38
N ALA A 40 -4.42 19.45 -3.62
CA ALA A 40 -4.77 20.46 -2.63
C ALA A 40 -3.60 20.62 -1.64
N ALA A 41 -3.40 21.83 -1.11
CA ALA A 41 -2.36 22.04 -0.10
C ALA A 41 -2.55 21.08 1.09
N PRO A 42 -1.47 20.53 1.66
CA PRO A 42 -1.59 19.61 2.78
C PRO A 42 -2.29 20.28 3.98
N PRO A 43 -3.22 19.59 4.65
CA PRO A 43 -3.80 20.10 5.88
C PRO A 43 -2.72 20.28 6.95
N VAL A 44 -2.64 21.48 7.54
CA VAL A 44 -1.66 21.79 8.60
C VAL A 44 -1.80 20.86 9.80
N ALA A 45 -3.03 20.37 10.05
CA ALA A 45 -3.34 19.44 11.13
C ALA A 45 -2.63 18.08 11.00
N ASP A 46 -2.22 17.71 9.79
CA ASP A 46 -1.59 16.41 9.52
C ASP A 46 -0.09 16.43 9.80
N PHE A 47 0.51 17.60 10.03
CA PHE A 47 1.89 17.68 10.45
C PHE A 47 2.04 17.25 11.91
N ASP A 48 2.53 16.03 12.11
CA ASP A 48 2.98 15.54 13.41
C ASP A 48 4.49 15.71 13.55
N PRO A 49 4.99 16.58 14.44
CA PRO A 49 6.42 16.73 14.67
C PRO A 49 7.08 15.45 15.19
N GLY A 50 6.32 14.52 15.79
CA GLY A 50 6.80 13.23 16.26
C GLY A 50 6.81 12.13 15.21
N PHE A 51 6.19 12.37 14.05
CA PHE A 51 6.02 11.40 12.97
C PHE A 51 5.95 12.11 11.61
N ILE A 52 7.08 12.64 11.16
CA ILE A 52 7.13 13.48 9.95
C ILE A 52 6.89 12.67 8.67
N ILE A 53 7.35 11.42 8.64
CA ILE A 53 7.27 10.48 7.52
C ILE A 53 7.43 9.07 8.08
N SER A 54 6.73 8.07 7.54
CA SER A 54 6.90 6.69 8.01
C SER A 54 8.24 6.08 7.61
N ASP A 55 8.69 5.08 8.39
CA ASP A 55 9.90 4.32 8.07
C ASP A 55 9.78 3.61 6.71
N ARG A 56 8.57 3.15 6.36
CA ARG A 56 8.27 2.54 5.05
C ARG A 56 8.55 3.53 3.91
N ASN A 57 7.99 4.73 3.97
CA ASN A 57 8.18 5.73 2.92
C ASN A 57 9.62 6.26 2.87
N PHE A 58 10.30 6.30 4.02
CA PHE A 58 11.66 6.83 4.12
C PHE A 58 12.74 5.86 3.65
N PHE A 59 12.63 4.58 4.03
CA PHE A 59 13.64 3.54 3.80
C PHE A 59 13.28 2.55 2.67
N ASP A 60 12.41 2.95 1.73
CA ASP A 60 12.05 2.14 0.55
C ASP A 60 12.89 2.51 -0.68
N PRO A 61 14.01 1.80 -0.96
CA PRO A 61 14.85 2.10 -2.12
C PRO A 61 14.13 1.87 -3.46
N ASN A 62 13.03 1.13 -3.46
CA ASN A 62 12.25 0.78 -4.65
C ASN A 62 11.06 1.72 -4.88
N ALA A 63 10.92 2.78 -4.09
CA ALA A 63 9.78 3.72 -4.18
C ALA A 63 9.67 4.43 -5.55
N MET A 64 10.76 4.45 -6.34
CA MET A 64 10.79 4.87 -7.73
C MET A 64 11.87 4.09 -8.50
N THR A 65 11.57 3.71 -9.73
CA THR A 65 12.53 3.25 -10.74
C THR A 65 13.35 4.41 -11.29
N GLU A 66 14.50 4.12 -11.93
CA GLU A 66 15.32 5.14 -12.61
C GLU A 66 14.49 5.96 -13.63
N ALA A 67 13.64 5.28 -14.41
CA ALA A 67 12.79 5.92 -15.41
C ALA A 67 11.75 6.86 -14.78
N GLU A 68 11.14 6.46 -13.65
CA GLU A 68 10.20 7.30 -12.91
C GLU A 68 10.90 8.52 -12.30
N ILE A 69 12.14 8.38 -11.81
CA ILE A 69 12.93 9.51 -11.30
C ILE A 69 13.21 10.50 -12.44
N GLN A 70 13.65 10.02 -13.60
CA GLN A 70 13.90 10.88 -14.76
C GLN A 70 12.61 11.56 -15.24
N GLY A 71 11.50 10.81 -15.31
CA GLY A 71 10.18 11.33 -15.66
C GLY A 71 9.72 12.44 -14.70
N PHE A 72 9.90 12.23 -13.39
CA PHE A 72 9.61 13.24 -12.37
C PHE A 72 10.45 14.50 -12.55
N LEU A 73 11.78 14.38 -12.74
CA LEU A 73 12.66 15.53 -12.96
C LEU A 73 12.29 16.31 -14.24
N ASN A 74 11.91 15.61 -15.30
CA ASN A 74 11.42 16.22 -16.54
C ASN A 74 10.11 17.00 -16.31
N ALA A 75 9.21 16.48 -15.48
CA ALA A 75 7.94 17.13 -15.15
C ALA A 75 8.12 18.38 -14.29
N GLN A 76 9.06 18.36 -13.33
CA GLN A 76 9.34 19.51 -12.45
C GLN A 76 9.93 20.71 -13.21
N VAL A 77 10.81 20.44 -14.19
CA VAL A 77 11.42 21.49 -15.01
C VAL A 77 11.32 21.12 -16.50
N PRO A 78 10.20 21.43 -17.18
CA PRO A 78 10.05 21.08 -18.60
C PRO A 78 11.07 21.76 -19.52
N ARG A 79 11.56 22.94 -19.14
CA ARG A 79 12.56 23.71 -19.90
C ARG A 79 13.58 24.36 -18.98
N CYS A 80 14.86 24.17 -19.29
CA CYS A 80 15.95 24.88 -18.64
C CYS A 80 16.07 26.32 -19.15
N ALA A 81 16.65 27.18 -18.32
CA ALA A 81 17.09 28.49 -18.78
C ALA A 81 18.11 28.34 -19.92
N PRO A 82 18.15 29.25 -20.90
CA PRO A 82 19.10 29.18 -22.00
C PRO A 82 20.55 29.08 -21.49
N GLY A 83 21.26 28.02 -21.90
CA GLY A 83 22.65 27.78 -21.49
C GLY A 83 22.85 27.19 -20.10
N GLY A 84 21.79 27.03 -19.31
CA GLY A 84 21.81 26.38 -18.00
C GLY A 84 21.65 24.85 -18.11
N VAL A 85 22.18 24.13 -17.12
CA VAL A 85 22.00 22.67 -16.98
C VAL A 85 21.16 22.41 -15.74
N CYS A 86 19.87 22.13 -15.92
CA CYS A 86 19.00 21.71 -14.81
C CYS A 86 19.33 20.29 -14.36
N LEU A 87 18.80 19.91 -13.20
CA LEU A 87 19.02 18.57 -12.65
C LEU A 87 18.61 17.45 -13.61
N LYS A 88 17.52 17.63 -14.38
CA LYS A 88 17.06 16.63 -15.37
C LYS A 88 18.05 16.38 -16.51
N ASP A 89 18.89 17.35 -16.85
CA ASP A 89 19.87 17.29 -17.95
C ASP A 89 21.31 17.11 -17.41
N PHE A 90 21.47 17.07 -16.08
CA PHE A 90 22.76 16.91 -15.44
C PHE A 90 23.28 15.47 -15.60
N SER A 91 24.58 15.36 -15.89
CA SER A 91 25.32 14.11 -15.85
C SER A 91 26.75 14.33 -15.39
N GLN A 92 27.37 13.31 -14.81
CA GLN A 92 28.78 13.33 -14.46
C GLN A 92 29.38 11.92 -14.44
N VAL A 93 30.70 11.82 -14.58
CA VAL A 93 31.43 10.57 -14.29
C VAL A 93 31.49 10.39 -12.79
N THR A 94 31.05 9.22 -12.31
CA THR A 94 31.10 8.87 -10.88
C THR A 94 32.30 7.99 -10.56
N VAL A 95 32.55 7.79 -9.27
CA VAL A 95 33.66 6.99 -8.77
C VAL A 95 33.16 5.86 -7.90
N GLU A 96 33.91 4.76 -7.87
CA GLU A 96 33.58 3.61 -7.04
C GLU A 96 33.54 3.99 -5.56
N ARG A 97 32.58 3.41 -4.83
CA ARG A 97 32.53 3.48 -3.37
C ARG A 97 32.45 2.07 -2.78
N PRO A 98 33.37 1.70 -1.87
CA PRO A 98 33.32 0.41 -1.22
C PRO A 98 32.12 0.31 -0.28
N ALA A 99 31.67 -0.91 -0.01
CA ALA A 99 30.62 -1.16 0.96
C ALA A 99 31.04 -0.75 2.37
N THR A 100 30.06 -0.27 3.14
CA THR A 100 30.18 0.08 4.56
C THR A 100 28.93 -0.44 5.29
N PRO A 101 28.88 -0.37 6.63
CA PRO A 101 27.64 -0.63 7.36
C PRO A 101 26.43 0.23 6.95
N MET A 102 26.66 1.38 6.29
CA MET A 102 25.61 2.32 5.88
C MET A 102 25.11 2.05 4.45
N CYS A 103 26.01 1.68 3.54
CA CYS A 103 25.66 1.49 2.13
C CYS A 103 26.42 0.31 1.55
N ALA A 104 25.76 -0.47 0.69
CA ALA A 104 26.40 -1.41 -0.21
C ALA A 104 27.37 -0.68 -1.17
N ALA A 105 28.21 -1.45 -1.86
CA ALA A 105 29.16 -0.87 -2.80
C ALA A 105 28.44 -0.17 -3.96
N TYR A 106 28.99 0.98 -4.37
CA TYR A 106 28.58 1.70 -5.57
C TYR A 106 29.59 1.43 -6.68
N THR A 107 29.16 0.81 -7.76
CA THR A 107 30.00 0.56 -8.94
C THR A 107 29.62 1.53 -10.05
N PRO A 108 30.54 2.36 -10.59
CA PRO A 108 30.26 3.25 -11.71
C PRO A 108 29.96 2.47 -12.99
N ASP A 109 29.21 3.07 -13.89
CA ASP A 109 28.96 2.50 -15.22
C ASP A 109 30.14 2.57 -16.19
N GLY A 110 31.21 3.29 -15.84
CA GLY A 110 32.32 3.58 -16.75
C GLY A 110 32.03 4.68 -17.78
N VAL A 111 30.83 5.28 -17.74
CA VAL A 111 30.42 6.46 -18.52
C VAL A 111 29.78 7.51 -17.59
N ALA A 112 29.50 8.70 -18.12
CA ALA A 112 28.77 9.71 -17.37
C ALA A 112 27.35 9.22 -17.06
N GLU A 113 26.96 9.30 -15.79
CA GLU A 113 25.64 8.90 -15.29
C GLU A 113 24.76 10.14 -15.12
N SER A 114 23.48 10.01 -15.48
CA SER A 114 22.50 11.07 -15.27
C SER A 114 22.21 11.27 -13.78
N ALA A 115 21.66 12.43 -13.41
CA ALA A 115 21.20 12.65 -12.04
C ALA A 115 20.19 11.58 -11.58
N ALA A 116 19.25 11.18 -12.44
CA ALA A 116 18.27 10.15 -12.13
C ALA A 116 18.92 8.80 -11.81
N ARG A 117 19.91 8.41 -12.62
CA ARG A 117 20.67 7.17 -12.42
C ARG A 117 21.48 7.18 -11.13
N ILE A 118 22.13 8.30 -10.84
CA ILE A 118 22.90 8.48 -9.60
C ILE A 118 21.97 8.37 -8.37
N ILE A 119 20.83 9.05 -8.39
CA ILE A 119 19.83 9.00 -7.31
C ILE A 119 19.35 7.56 -7.12
N TRP A 120 18.98 6.87 -8.20
CA TRP A 120 18.52 5.49 -8.15
C TRP A 120 19.58 4.53 -7.58
N LYS A 121 20.82 4.57 -8.10
CA LYS A 121 21.90 3.68 -7.63
C LYS A 121 22.27 3.95 -6.17
N VAL A 122 22.29 5.21 -5.74
CA VAL A 122 22.54 5.56 -4.33
C VAL A 122 21.39 5.12 -3.43
N ALA A 123 20.14 5.31 -3.85
CA ALA A 123 18.97 4.84 -3.12
C ALA A 123 19.06 3.32 -2.85
N GLN A 124 19.37 2.56 -3.90
CA GLN A 124 19.58 1.11 -3.81
C GLN A 124 20.76 0.75 -2.89
N ALA A 125 21.90 1.43 -3.03
CA ALA A 125 23.08 1.14 -2.22
C ALA A 125 22.85 1.41 -0.72
N CYS A 126 22.22 2.51 -0.37
CA CYS A 126 22.06 2.94 1.03
C CYS A 126 20.73 2.54 1.67
N GLY A 127 19.78 2.00 0.90
CA GLY A 127 18.44 1.66 1.38
C GLY A 127 17.64 2.90 1.82
N ILE A 128 17.70 3.96 1.01
CA ILE A 128 16.97 5.23 1.22
C ILE A 128 16.06 5.46 0.03
N SER A 129 14.85 5.95 0.27
CA SER A 129 13.89 6.20 -0.79
C SER A 129 14.34 7.28 -1.78
N PRO A 130 14.23 7.05 -3.11
CA PRO A 130 14.48 8.09 -4.10
C PRO A 130 13.64 9.35 -3.88
N LYS A 131 12.41 9.21 -3.38
CA LYS A 131 11.52 10.34 -3.04
C LYS A 131 12.11 11.20 -1.93
N VAL A 132 12.69 10.57 -0.90
CA VAL A 132 13.40 11.28 0.19
C VAL A 132 14.61 12.02 -0.33
N ILE A 133 15.41 11.40 -1.21
CA ILE A 133 16.58 12.05 -1.82
C ILE A 133 16.13 13.29 -2.62
N LEU A 134 15.11 13.17 -3.46
CA LEU A 134 14.56 14.28 -4.25
C LEU A 134 14.05 15.43 -3.37
N VAL A 135 13.27 15.12 -2.33
CA VAL A 135 12.77 16.13 -1.38
C VAL A 135 13.91 16.83 -0.64
N THR A 136 14.96 16.09 -0.29
CA THR A 136 16.13 16.65 0.39
C THR A 136 16.92 17.57 -0.54
N LEU A 137 17.17 17.17 -1.79
CA LEU A 137 17.81 18.04 -2.79
C LEU A 137 17.06 19.37 -2.97
N GLN A 138 15.73 19.33 -2.88
CA GLN A 138 14.90 20.52 -2.97
C GLN A 138 14.94 21.36 -1.70
N LYS A 139 14.80 20.74 -0.54
CA LYS A 139 14.82 21.42 0.74
C LYS A 139 16.16 22.14 0.97
N GLU A 140 17.27 21.49 0.62
CA GLU A 140 18.61 21.96 0.95
C GLU A 140 19.14 22.98 -0.08
N GLN A 141 18.85 22.79 -1.37
CA GLN A 141 19.41 23.65 -2.44
C GLN A 141 18.36 24.17 -3.43
N GLY A 142 17.09 23.82 -3.28
CA GLY A 142 16.06 24.12 -4.29
C GLY A 142 16.41 23.57 -5.66
N LEU A 143 17.14 22.44 -5.71
CA LEU A 143 17.81 21.99 -6.93
C LEU A 143 16.84 21.35 -7.93
N VAL A 144 15.79 20.66 -7.44
CA VAL A 144 14.85 19.89 -8.27
C VAL A 144 14.02 20.80 -9.17
N THR A 145 13.58 21.94 -8.66
CA THR A 145 12.72 22.89 -9.40
C THR A 145 13.50 24.03 -10.06
N SER A 146 14.83 24.03 -9.98
CA SER A 146 15.67 25.12 -10.50
C SER A 146 15.85 24.99 -12.01
N THR A 147 15.52 26.07 -12.75
CA THR A 147 15.76 26.16 -14.20
C THR A 147 17.18 26.57 -14.56
N ASP A 148 17.92 27.15 -13.61
CA ASP A 148 19.31 27.57 -13.76
C ASP A 148 20.11 27.39 -12.44
N PRO A 149 20.37 26.15 -12.01
CA PRO A 149 21.08 25.90 -10.77
C PRO A 149 22.56 26.28 -10.88
N SER A 150 23.06 27.04 -9.91
CA SER A 150 24.47 27.39 -9.82
C SER A 150 25.35 26.17 -9.52
N SER A 151 26.64 26.25 -9.86
CA SER A 151 27.61 25.20 -9.53
C SER A 151 27.71 24.92 -8.03
N ALA A 152 27.42 25.92 -7.17
CA ALA A 152 27.41 25.74 -5.72
C ALA A 152 26.27 24.80 -5.28
N LYS A 153 25.08 24.90 -5.89
CA LYS A 153 23.96 24.00 -5.60
C LYS A 153 24.29 22.55 -5.91
N TYR A 154 25.04 22.28 -6.99
CA TYR A 154 25.51 20.92 -7.28
C TYR A 154 26.61 20.46 -6.32
N ARG A 155 27.52 21.36 -5.91
CA ARG A 155 28.61 21.03 -5.00
C ARG A 155 28.14 20.65 -3.60
N TYR A 156 27.04 21.23 -3.13
CA TYR A 156 26.48 21.01 -1.78
C TYR A 156 25.02 20.56 -1.83
N ALA A 157 24.69 19.70 -2.81
CA ALA A 157 23.34 19.34 -3.22
C ALA A 157 22.39 18.89 -2.11
N MET A 158 22.90 18.21 -1.08
CA MET A 158 22.09 17.74 0.05
C MET A 158 22.48 18.41 1.37
N GLY A 159 23.33 19.45 1.36
CA GLY A 159 23.82 20.09 2.59
C GLY A 159 24.60 19.12 3.50
N ALA A 160 25.09 18.01 2.97
CA ALA A 160 25.78 17.00 3.76
C ALA A 160 27.18 17.50 4.15
N ASP A 161 27.50 17.41 5.45
CA ASP A 161 28.73 17.95 6.05
C ASP A 161 28.91 19.47 5.80
N CYS A 162 27.79 20.21 5.82
CA CYS A 162 27.73 21.67 5.77
C CYS A 162 27.29 22.24 7.12
N PRO A 163 28.18 22.35 8.12
CA PRO A 163 27.80 22.94 9.41
C PRO A 163 27.53 24.44 9.25
N ASP A 164 26.54 24.96 9.99
CA ASP A 164 26.21 26.39 10.10
C ASP A 164 27.28 27.16 10.89
N THR A 165 28.51 27.14 10.39
CA THR A 165 29.69 27.80 10.99
C THR A 165 30.39 28.67 9.96
N PRO A 166 31.22 29.64 10.38
CA PRO A 166 32.02 30.44 9.46
C PRO A 166 32.95 29.62 8.55
N LEU A 167 33.24 28.36 8.90
CA LEU A 167 34.07 27.45 8.11
C LEU A 167 33.37 26.97 6.82
N GLY A 168 32.04 27.07 6.74
CA GLY A 168 31.25 26.62 5.59
C GLY A 168 31.25 25.10 5.40
N CYS A 169 30.87 24.66 4.21
CA CYS A 169 30.83 23.24 3.84
C CYS A 169 32.22 22.64 3.63
N ASP A 170 32.42 21.39 4.04
CA ASP A 170 33.66 20.66 3.80
C ASP A 170 33.84 20.38 2.30
N VAL A 171 34.90 20.95 1.73
CA VAL A 171 35.24 20.83 0.31
C VAL A 171 35.56 19.40 -0.12
N ASN A 172 35.94 18.51 0.80
CA ASN A 172 36.20 17.09 0.51
C ASN A 172 34.92 16.33 0.14
N PHE A 173 33.76 16.85 0.53
CA PHE A 173 32.45 16.29 0.20
C PHE A 173 31.73 17.06 -0.92
N SER A 174 32.46 17.88 -1.68
CA SER A 174 31.92 18.66 -2.78
C SER A 174 31.63 17.82 -4.04
N GLY A 175 30.45 18.04 -4.63
CA GLY A 175 30.05 17.50 -5.94
C GLY A 175 28.75 16.71 -5.85
N PHE A 176 27.97 16.68 -6.94
CA PHE A 176 26.60 16.14 -6.89
C PHE A 176 26.56 14.67 -6.46
N PHE A 177 27.43 13.82 -7.02
CA PHE A 177 27.47 12.39 -6.66
C PHE A 177 27.90 12.21 -5.21
N VAL A 178 28.94 12.95 -4.81
CA VAL A 178 29.48 12.88 -3.44
C VAL A 178 28.41 13.31 -2.43
N GLN A 179 27.67 14.38 -2.70
CA GLN A 179 26.59 14.86 -1.85
C GLN A 179 25.40 13.91 -1.79
N VAL A 180 24.96 13.37 -2.93
CA VAL A 180 23.84 12.41 -2.96
C VAL A 180 24.20 11.14 -2.18
N HIS A 181 25.38 10.57 -2.43
CA HIS A 181 25.87 9.41 -1.69
C HIS A 181 26.07 9.73 -0.20
N ARG A 182 26.69 10.87 0.14
CA ARG A 182 27.00 11.23 1.52
C ARG A 182 25.75 11.56 2.33
N GLY A 183 24.78 12.27 1.75
CA GLY A 183 23.49 12.54 2.38
C GLY A 183 22.74 11.25 2.70
N ALA A 184 22.63 10.32 1.75
CA ALA A 184 22.01 9.02 1.97
C ALA A 184 22.78 8.16 2.98
N TYR A 185 24.12 8.18 2.92
CA TYR A 185 24.99 7.53 3.90
C TYR A 185 24.75 8.08 5.31
N LEU A 186 24.64 9.40 5.48
CA LEU A 186 24.41 10.03 6.78
C LEU A 186 23.03 9.68 7.31
N MET A 187 22.00 9.70 6.46
CA MET A 187 20.66 9.25 6.83
C MET A 187 20.66 7.81 7.36
N LYS A 188 21.41 6.90 6.72
CA LYS A 188 21.59 5.54 7.25
C LYS A 188 22.45 5.53 8.51
N ARG A 189 23.54 6.30 8.56
CA ARG A 189 24.43 6.36 9.73
C ARG A 189 23.67 6.79 10.98
N TYR A 190 22.73 7.71 10.84
CA TYR A 190 21.89 8.22 11.91
C TYR A 190 20.93 7.17 12.46
N THR A 191 20.59 6.11 11.70
CA THR A 191 19.82 4.97 12.26
C THR A 191 20.64 4.06 13.18
N GLN A 192 21.94 4.34 13.37
CA GLN A 192 22.86 3.50 14.13
C GLN A 192 22.83 2.01 13.66
N PRO A 193 23.10 1.72 12.37
CA PRO A 193 23.00 0.36 11.84
C PRO A 193 24.05 -0.57 12.49
N ALA A 194 23.81 -1.87 12.40
CA ALA A 194 24.75 -2.89 12.90
C ALA A 194 26.16 -2.67 12.33
N GLY A 195 27.19 -2.78 13.19
CA GLY A 195 28.58 -2.45 12.82
C GLY A 195 28.98 -1.00 13.09
N THR A 196 28.11 -0.19 13.70
CA THR A 196 28.40 1.17 14.17
C THR A 196 28.26 1.31 15.69
N GLY A 197 28.95 2.28 16.29
CA GLY A 197 28.90 2.61 17.71
C GLY A 197 30.22 2.40 18.46
N PRO A 198 30.20 2.57 19.80
CA PRO A 198 31.36 2.38 20.65
C PRO A 198 32.00 1.02 20.43
N GLY A 199 33.32 1.01 20.21
CA GLY A 199 34.06 -0.20 19.88
C GLY A 199 34.20 -0.48 18.37
N THR A 200 33.63 0.36 17.50
CA THR A 200 33.89 0.34 16.05
C THR A 200 34.57 1.63 15.60
N ILE A 201 34.98 1.70 14.32
CA ILE A 201 35.53 2.93 13.73
C ILE A 201 34.48 4.06 13.60
N TYR A 202 33.19 3.74 13.78
CA TYR A 202 32.08 4.69 13.72
C TYR A 202 31.53 4.93 15.14
N THR A 203 32.32 5.60 15.99
CA THR A 203 32.13 5.61 17.44
C THR A 203 30.88 6.35 17.94
N ASP A 204 30.36 7.33 17.19
CA ASP A 204 29.24 8.17 17.63
C ASP A 204 27.97 7.37 17.95
N ARG A 205 27.24 7.85 18.96
CA ARG A 205 25.94 7.31 19.42
C ARG A 205 24.80 8.20 18.94
N PHE A 206 24.36 8.01 17.70
CA PHE A 206 23.24 8.77 17.15
C PHE A 206 21.90 8.31 17.73
N ASP A 207 21.77 7.05 18.11
CA ASP A 207 20.61 6.46 18.79
C ASP A 207 20.20 7.17 20.09
N LEU A 208 21.14 7.88 20.72
CA LEU A 208 20.89 8.68 21.93
C LEU A 208 20.40 10.10 21.62
N ARG A 209 20.48 10.57 20.38
CA ARG A 209 20.01 11.89 19.96
C ARG A 209 18.57 11.76 19.46
N TYR A 210 17.62 12.39 20.13
CA TYR A 210 16.19 12.26 19.79
C TYR A 210 15.70 10.80 19.77
N PRO A 211 15.87 10.03 20.86
CA PRO A 211 15.62 8.59 20.85
C PRO A 211 14.17 8.24 20.51
N VAL A 212 13.99 7.22 19.66
CA VAL A 212 12.67 6.70 19.28
C VAL A 212 11.95 6.16 20.51
N GLY A 213 10.66 6.46 20.64
CA GLY A 213 9.81 6.08 21.76
C GLY A 213 9.93 6.99 22.99
N ALA A 214 10.72 8.07 22.92
CA ALA A 214 10.91 9.01 24.02
C ALA A 214 10.56 10.46 23.62
N VAL A 215 10.20 11.25 24.63
CA VAL A 215 9.99 12.69 24.46
C VAL A 215 11.34 13.40 24.44
N SER A 216 11.57 14.20 23.41
CA SER A 216 12.73 15.08 23.27
C SER A 216 12.27 16.53 23.20
N ASN A 217 12.99 17.43 23.88
CA ASN A 217 12.75 18.86 23.76
C ASN A 217 13.50 19.40 22.55
N ILE A 218 12.78 19.60 21.45
CA ILE A 218 13.36 20.01 20.17
C ILE A 218 13.27 21.53 20.04
N LEU A 219 14.36 22.17 19.65
CA LEU A 219 14.40 23.62 19.47
C LEU A 219 13.50 24.08 18.33
N TYR A 220 12.85 25.24 18.50
CA TYR A 220 12.15 25.92 17.41
C TYR A 220 13.11 26.60 16.44
N HIS A 221 14.24 27.11 16.94
CA HIS A 221 15.25 27.85 16.19
C HIS A 221 16.60 27.76 16.91
N PRO A 222 17.76 27.89 16.21
CA PRO A 222 19.05 28.03 16.87
C PRO A 222 19.04 29.13 17.94
N VAL A 223 19.58 28.84 19.13
CA VAL A 223 19.73 29.82 20.20
C VAL A 223 20.92 30.72 19.90
N THR A 224 20.71 32.03 19.91
CA THR A 224 21.77 33.04 19.73
C THR A 224 21.85 33.95 20.96
N ALA A 225 22.79 34.90 20.96
CA ALA A 225 22.92 35.88 22.03
C ALA A 225 21.67 36.78 22.19
N THR A 226 20.87 36.93 21.13
CA THR A 226 19.72 37.85 21.09
C THR A 226 18.39 37.16 20.84
N LEU A 227 18.37 35.85 20.54
CA LEU A 227 17.17 35.10 20.21
C LEU A 227 17.14 33.75 20.91
N ASN A 228 16.09 33.51 21.69
CA ASN A 228 15.79 32.22 22.29
C ASN A 228 14.31 31.90 22.11
N CYS A 229 14.01 31.01 21.17
CA CYS A 229 12.65 30.61 20.82
C CYS A 229 12.12 29.46 21.66
N GLY A 230 12.92 28.91 22.57
CA GLY A 230 12.55 27.76 23.39
C GLY A 230 12.48 26.44 22.60
N THR A 231 11.79 25.47 23.19
CA THR A 231 11.67 24.10 22.68
C THR A 231 10.22 23.62 22.67
N LYS A 232 9.95 22.61 21.85
CA LYS A 232 8.72 21.81 21.86
C LYS A 232 9.01 20.41 22.40
N PRO A 233 8.26 19.90 23.38
CA PRO A 233 8.32 18.50 23.74
C PRO A 233 7.70 17.67 22.61
N VAL A 234 8.49 16.78 22.01
CA VAL A 234 8.09 15.93 20.88
C VAL A 234 8.36 14.48 21.22
N LEU A 235 7.32 13.65 21.21
CA LEU A 235 7.47 12.19 21.25
C LEU A 235 7.93 11.70 19.88
N VAL A 236 9.18 11.25 19.76
CA VAL A 236 9.72 10.75 18.49
C VAL A 236 9.21 9.32 18.28
N LYS A 237 8.32 9.13 17.30
CA LYS A 237 7.57 7.87 17.14
C LYS A 237 8.27 6.81 16.30
N ASN A 238 9.15 7.20 15.37
CA ASN A 238 9.81 6.28 14.44
C ASN A 238 11.24 6.71 14.07
N MET A 239 11.94 5.82 13.37
CA MET A 239 13.34 5.99 13.00
C MET A 239 13.55 7.10 11.95
N ALA A 240 12.64 7.24 10.98
CA ALA A 240 12.76 8.26 9.95
C ALA A 240 12.66 9.68 10.53
N THR A 241 11.74 9.91 11.49
CA THR A 241 11.64 11.19 12.19
C THR A 241 12.88 11.47 13.03
N HIS A 242 13.41 10.46 13.71
CA HIS A 242 14.69 10.54 14.42
C HIS A 242 15.82 10.99 13.48
N VAL A 243 15.97 10.36 12.32
CA VAL A 243 16.97 10.72 11.30
C VAL A 243 16.80 12.16 10.83
N LEU A 244 15.56 12.60 10.57
CA LEU A 244 15.28 13.97 10.12
C LEU A 244 15.65 15.03 11.15
N TYR A 245 15.42 14.79 12.44
CA TYR A 245 15.86 15.72 13.48
C TYR A 245 17.38 15.73 13.67
N ILE A 246 18.08 14.63 13.41
CA ILE A 246 19.55 14.68 13.39
C ILE A 246 20.04 15.45 12.16
N TYR A 247 19.40 15.27 11.00
CA TYR A 247 19.75 15.95 9.75
C TYR A 247 19.43 17.45 9.80
N THR A 248 18.33 17.84 10.44
CA THR A 248 17.87 19.23 10.53
C THR A 248 17.19 19.48 11.88
N PRO A 249 17.93 19.95 12.89
CA PRO A 249 17.58 19.82 14.32
C PRO A 249 16.60 20.88 14.83
N TYR A 250 15.57 21.21 14.04
CA TYR A 250 14.54 22.17 14.43
C TYR A 250 13.13 21.70 14.05
N THR A 251 12.17 21.99 14.93
CA THR A 251 10.74 21.77 14.69
C THR A 251 10.07 23.11 14.37
N PRO A 252 9.12 23.19 13.43
CA PRO A 252 8.46 24.45 13.10
C PRO A 252 7.61 24.96 14.26
N ASP A 253 7.56 26.28 14.42
CA ASP A 253 6.62 26.97 15.29
C ASP A 253 5.26 27.14 14.59
N ASN A 254 4.27 27.71 15.30
CA ASN A 254 2.94 27.91 14.73
C ASN A 254 2.98 28.86 13.52
N SER A 255 3.84 29.90 13.54
CA SER A 255 3.91 30.85 12.43
C SER A 255 4.43 30.21 11.14
N ALA A 256 5.39 29.29 11.25
CA ALA A 256 5.89 28.50 10.12
C ALA A 256 4.82 27.55 9.57
N MET A 257 3.98 26.97 10.45
CA MET A 257 2.92 26.03 10.08
C MET A 257 1.69 26.71 9.47
N GLU A 258 1.30 27.88 9.98
CA GLU A 258 0.21 28.69 9.41
C GLU A 258 0.57 29.26 8.03
N ASN A 259 1.87 29.37 7.72
CA ASN A 259 2.39 29.89 6.45
C ASN A 259 3.18 28.82 5.69
N LEU A 260 2.56 27.68 5.34
CA LEU A 260 3.24 26.52 4.74
C LEU A 260 4.13 26.85 3.52
N TYR A 261 3.70 27.76 2.65
CA TYR A 261 4.45 28.17 1.46
C TYR A 261 5.15 29.53 1.61
N GLY A 262 5.02 30.16 2.78
CA GLY A 262 5.59 31.45 3.10
C GLY A 262 6.64 31.41 4.19
N THR A 263 6.93 32.60 4.69
CA THR A 263 7.83 32.86 5.81
C THR A 263 7.02 33.12 7.08
N GLY A 264 7.50 32.63 8.22
CA GLY A 264 6.97 32.94 9.54
C GLY A 264 7.74 34.08 10.22
N ASN A 265 7.67 34.10 11.55
CA ASN A 265 8.40 35.04 12.41
C ASN A 265 9.90 34.66 12.55
N ASP A 266 10.64 35.37 13.40
CA ASP A 266 12.08 35.13 13.66
C ASP A 266 12.37 33.75 14.30
N CYS A 267 11.36 33.09 14.87
CA CYS A 267 11.44 31.75 15.45
C CYS A 267 11.02 30.64 14.48
N ALA A 268 10.61 30.98 13.26
CA ALA A 268 10.16 30.03 12.26
C ALA A 268 11.32 29.21 11.70
N SER A 269 11.25 27.89 11.87
CA SER A 269 12.14 26.94 11.20
C SER A 269 11.45 26.19 10.09
N TYR A 270 12.13 26.07 8.94
CA TYR A 270 11.52 25.58 7.72
C TYR A 270 11.98 24.19 7.31
N GLY A 271 13.06 23.65 7.89
CA GLY A 271 13.68 22.41 7.40
C GLY A 271 12.73 21.21 7.37
N ASN A 272 12.29 20.75 8.53
CA ASN A 272 11.38 19.60 8.63
C ASN A 272 9.98 19.92 8.07
N ARG A 273 9.51 21.16 8.20
CA ARG A 273 8.28 21.63 7.56
C ARG A 273 8.34 21.48 6.03
N ASN A 274 9.39 22.02 5.40
CA ASN A 274 9.55 21.98 3.95
C ASN A 274 9.79 20.57 3.45
N PHE A 275 10.49 19.72 4.23
CA PHE A 275 10.59 18.29 3.91
C PHE A 275 9.20 17.66 3.81
N TRP A 276 8.41 17.75 4.88
CA TRP A 276 7.06 17.19 4.95
C TRP A 276 6.16 17.72 3.83
N ARG A 277 6.11 19.06 3.68
CA ARG A 277 5.28 19.73 2.66
C ARG A 277 5.69 19.34 1.23
N ASN A 278 6.98 19.38 0.90
CA ASN A 278 7.44 19.01 -0.44
C ASN A 278 7.17 17.53 -0.74
N TYR A 279 7.29 16.64 0.26
CA TYR A 279 6.93 15.23 0.07
C TYR A 279 5.43 15.11 -0.23
N TYR A 280 4.59 15.81 0.53
CA TYR A 280 3.14 15.85 0.32
C TYR A 280 2.76 16.34 -1.08
N ASP A 281 3.28 17.51 -1.47
CA ASP A 281 2.99 18.15 -2.75
C ASP A 281 3.34 17.25 -3.95
N TRP A 282 4.37 16.41 -3.81
CA TRP A 282 4.90 15.62 -4.92
C TRP A 282 4.44 14.17 -4.92
N PHE A 283 4.24 13.58 -3.75
CA PHE A 283 4.11 12.14 -3.58
C PHE A 283 2.93 11.73 -2.67
N GLY A 284 2.17 12.69 -2.14
CA GLY A 284 1.10 12.46 -1.16
C GLY A 284 1.62 12.33 0.27
N ASP A 285 0.74 11.94 1.19
CA ASP A 285 1.03 11.90 2.63
C ASP A 285 2.34 11.14 2.96
N PRO A 286 3.36 11.80 3.55
CA PRO A 286 4.60 11.17 3.96
C PRO A 286 4.42 10.13 5.08
N GLN A 287 3.44 10.29 5.97
CA GLN A 287 3.21 9.32 7.05
C GLN A 287 2.77 7.97 6.50
N GLY A 288 2.30 7.92 5.26
CA GLY A 288 1.83 6.68 4.67
C GLY A 288 0.56 6.22 5.36
N GLY A 289 0.30 4.91 5.27
CA GLY A 289 -1.04 4.41 5.47
C GLY A 289 -1.84 4.40 4.17
N ASP A 290 -3.05 3.88 4.26
CA ASP A 290 -4.02 3.95 3.18
C ASP A 290 -5.41 4.08 3.82
N PRO A 291 -5.69 5.22 4.48
CA PRO A 291 -6.98 5.41 5.17
C PRO A 291 -8.14 5.27 4.20
N SER A 292 -7.95 5.62 2.93
CA SER A 292 -8.89 5.35 1.84
C SER A 292 -9.15 3.85 1.67
N PHE A 293 -8.12 3.02 1.60
CA PHE A 293 -8.23 1.57 1.58
C PHE A 293 -8.90 1.02 2.84
N ILE A 294 -8.50 1.47 4.03
CA ILE A 294 -9.10 1.01 5.30
C ILE A 294 -10.60 1.35 5.33
N ALA A 295 -10.98 2.58 4.98
CA ALA A 295 -12.37 2.97 4.87
C ALA A 295 -13.14 2.15 3.81
N ALA A 296 -12.49 1.84 2.68
CA ALA A 296 -13.08 1.03 1.63
C ALA A 296 -13.34 -0.41 2.08
N ILE A 297 -12.37 -1.11 2.69
CA ILE A 297 -12.57 -2.49 3.14
C ILE A 297 -13.61 -2.59 4.26
N PHE A 298 -13.66 -1.61 5.17
CA PHE A 298 -14.71 -1.53 6.19
C PHE A 298 -16.09 -1.35 5.54
N THR A 299 -16.20 -0.47 4.54
CA THR A 299 -17.48 -0.24 3.87
C THR A 299 -17.90 -1.43 3.02
N ASP A 300 -16.98 -2.01 2.25
CA ASP A 300 -17.29 -3.08 1.29
C ASP A 300 -17.56 -4.43 1.97
N PHE A 301 -16.91 -4.71 3.10
CA PHE A 301 -17.11 -5.95 3.85
C PHE A 301 -18.07 -5.81 5.03
N LEU A 302 -18.02 -4.70 5.77
CA LEU A 302 -18.80 -4.51 7.01
C LEU A 302 -19.98 -3.54 6.86
N GLY A 303 -20.17 -2.91 5.70
CA GLY A 303 -21.28 -1.99 5.46
C GLY A 303 -21.25 -0.71 6.30
N ARG A 304 -20.11 -0.37 6.90
CA ARG A 304 -19.93 0.83 7.74
C ARG A 304 -18.57 1.48 7.50
N THR A 305 -18.46 2.77 7.80
CA THR A 305 -17.16 3.46 7.86
C THR A 305 -16.49 3.22 9.23
N PRO A 306 -15.16 3.13 9.30
CA PRO A 306 -14.46 3.12 10.58
C PRO A 306 -14.57 4.49 11.25
N ASP A 307 -14.57 4.53 12.58
CA ASP A 307 -14.33 5.78 13.31
C ASP A 307 -12.83 6.14 13.30
N ASP A 308 -12.48 7.35 13.72
CA ASP A 308 -11.10 7.84 13.69
C ASP A 308 -10.12 6.99 14.52
N ALA A 309 -10.59 6.37 15.60
CA ALA A 309 -9.74 5.54 16.45
C ALA A 309 -9.43 4.21 15.76
N ALA A 310 -10.44 3.56 15.17
CA ALA A 310 -10.27 2.37 14.36
C ALA A 310 -9.43 2.65 13.12
N LEU A 311 -9.68 3.75 12.41
CA LEU A 311 -8.91 4.14 11.23
C LEU A 311 -7.43 4.22 11.56
N ARG A 312 -7.06 5.01 12.58
CA ARG A 312 -5.66 5.13 13.04
C ARG A 312 -5.07 3.78 13.46
N ALA A 313 -5.81 2.97 14.21
CA ALA A 313 -5.29 1.69 14.71
C ALA A 313 -4.98 0.70 13.56
N TRP A 314 -5.80 0.70 12.51
CA TRP A 314 -5.63 -0.18 11.35
C TRP A 314 -4.58 0.33 10.38
N ASP A 315 -4.55 1.65 10.17
CA ASP A 315 -3.55 2.30 9.33
C ASP A 315 -2.13 2.08 9.88
N TRP A 316 -2.00 2.17 11.19
CA TRP A 316 -0.77 1.87 11.93
C TRP A 316 -0.26 0.42 11.76
N GLN A 317 -1.12 -0.53 11.33
CA GLN A 317 -0.67 -1.87 10.97
C GLN A 317 0.01 -1.92 9.59
N LEU A 318 -0.46 -1.12 8.62
CA LEU A 318 0.22 -0.96 7.33
C LEU A 318 1.62 -0.37 7.54
N GLU A 319 1.75 0.53 8.51
CA GLU A 319 3.04 1.10 8.90
C GLU A 319 3.99 0.06 9.53
N ARG A 320 3.47 -0.89 10.32
CA ARG A 320 4.23 -2.05 10.83
C ARG A 320 4.61 -3.07 9.74
N GLY A 321 4.32 -2.79 8.47
CA GLY A 321 4.67 -3.65 7.34
C GLY A 321 3.64 -4.75 7.04
N ARG A 322 2.43 -4.68 7.62
CA ARG A 322 1.33 -5.56 7.19
C ARG A 322 0.89 -5.22 5.76
N THR A 323 0.47 -6.23 5.02
CA THR A 323 -0.04 -6.07 3.66
C THR A 323 -1.53 -5.73 3.67
N ARG A 324 -2.02 -5.12 2.58
CA ARG A 324 -3.46 -4.89 2.36
C ARG A 324 -4.24 -6.20 2.41
N ALA A 325 -3.76 -7.24 1.73
CA ALA A 325 -4.33 -8.59 1.81
C ALA A 325 -4.48 -9.09 3.26
N SER A 326 -3.46 -8.93 4.10
CA SER A 326 -3.50 -9.40 5.49
C SER A 326 -4.52 -8.64 6.35
N LEU A 327 -4.69 -7.34 6.12
CA LEU A 327 -5.72 -6.55 6.81
C LEU A 327 -7.12 -6.90 6.32
N ALA A 328 -7.31 -7.07 5.01
CA ALA A 328 -8.58 -7.52 4.45
C ALA A 328 -8.98 -8.89 5.00
N ALA A 329 -8.01 -9.81 5.14
CA ALA A 329 -8.23 -11.12 5.74
C ALA A 329 -8.74 -11.02 7.19
N ASP A 330 -8.18 -10.13 8.02
CA ASP A 330 -8.65 -9.93 9.40
C ASP A 330 -10.13 -9.50 9.44
N ILE A 331 -10.59 -8.69 8.48
CA ILE A 331 -12.01 -8.33 8.35
C ILE A 331 -12.84 -9.53 7.89
N VAL A 332 -12.43 -10.19 6.80
CA VAL A 332 -13.19 -11.31 6.20
C VAL A 332 -13.28 -12.52 7.14
N TYR A 333 -12.33 -12.70 8.06
CA TYR A 333 -12.37 -13.75 9.06
C TYR A 333 -12.96 -13.31 10.42
N SER A 334 -13.31 -12.03 10.58
CA SER A 334 -13.88 -11.48 11.81
C SER A 334 -15.28 -12.03 12.13
N ASP A 335 -15.61 -12.06 13.42
CA ASP A 335 -16.96 -12.41 13.88
C ASP A 335 -18.02 -11.42 13.35
N GLU A 336 -17.66 -10.13 13.22
CA GLU A 336 -18.56 -9.10 12.68
C GLU A 336 -18.97 -9.42 11.23
N TYR A 337 -18.00 -9.71 10.37
CA TYR A 337 -18.27 -10.09 8.98
C TYR A 337 -19.10 -11.37 8.90
N ARG A 338 -18.74 -12.39 9.70
CA ARG A 338 -19.50 -13.65 9.74
C ARG A 338 -20.94 -13.44 10.18
N THR A 339 -21.17 -12.63 11.21
CA THR A 339 -22.51 -12.31 11.70
C THR A 339 -23.34 -11.62 10.62
N GLN A 340 -22.77 -10.66 9.88
CA GLN A 340 -23.47 -10.00 8.77
C GLN A 340 -23.81 -10.99 7.66
N ARG A 341 -22.85 -11.81 7.21
CA ARG A 341 -23.08 -12.82 6.15
C ARG A 341 -24.11 -13.88 6.56
N ILE A 342 -24.12 -14.32 7.82
CA ILE A 342 -25.15 -15.22 8.35
C ILE A 342 -26.53 -14.54 8.28
N ALA A 343 -26.63 -13.29 8.76
CA ALA A 343 -27.89 -12.55 8.73
C ALA A 343 -28.40 -12.33 7.30
N GLU A 344 -27.51 -12.02 6.37
CA GLU A 344 -27.81 -11.93 4.93
C GLU A 344 -28.31 -13.25 4.36
N ALA A 345 -27.65 -14.38 4.69
CA ALA A 345 -28.08 -15.69 4.21
C ALA A 345 -29.49 -16.07 4.74
N TYR A 346 -29.78 -15.76 6.00
CA TYR A 346 -31.12 -15.91 6.59
C TYR A 346 -32.17 -15.10 5.83
N GLN A 347 -31.89 -13.82 5.58
CA GLN A 347 -32.82 -12.94 4.86
C GLN A 347 -32.99 -13.35 3.39
N HIS A 348 -31.89 -13.66 2.71
CA HIS A 348 -31.89 -13.96 1.28
C HIS A 348 -32.57 -15.31 0.97
N VAL A 349 -32.34 -16.33 1.81
CA VAL A 349 -32.88 -17.67 1.58
C VAL A 349 -34.22 -17.86 2.30
N LEU A 350 -34.31 -17.53 3.58
CA LEU A 350 -35.49 -17.85 4.40
C LEU A 350 -36.46 -16.67 4.56
N GLY A 351 -36.12 -15.47 4.06
CA GLY A 351 -36.98 -14.28 4.13
C GLY A 351 -37.16 -13.72 5.54
N ARG A 352 -36.28 -14.07 6.48
CA ARG A 352 -36.35 -13.64 7.89
C ARG A 352 -34.95 -13.47 8.48
N GLY A 353 -34.84 -12.77 9.61
CA GLY A 353 -33.57 -12.68 10.35
C GLY A 353 -33.30 -13.92 11.21
N PRO A 354 -32.04 -14.16 11.61
CA PRO A 354 -31.73 -15.18 12.61
C PRO A 354 -32.27 -14.78 13.99
N ASP A 355 -32.74 -15.77 14.75
CA ASP A 355 -32.86 -15.61 16.20
C ASP A 355 -31.48 -15.74 16.88
N SER A 356 -31.41 -15.43 18.19
CA SER A 356 -30.15 -15.44 18.95
C SER A 356 -29.46 -16.81 18.96
N ASN A 357 -30.22 -17.90 19.02
CA ASN A 357 -29.66 -19.25 19.08
C ASN A 357 -29.17 -19.70 17.69
N GLY A 358 -29.94 -19.39 16.64
CA GLY A 358 -29.55 -19.61 15.25
C GLY A 358 -28.25 -18.88 14.91
N LEU A 359 -28.16 -17.59 15.23
CA LEU A 359 -26.94 -16.82 14.99
C LEU A 359 -25.73 -17.40 15.73
N ALA A 360 -25.89 -17.71 17.03
CA ALA A 360 -24.82 -18.29 17.84
C ALA A 360 -24.37 -19.66 17.31
N TYR A 361 -25.31 -20.49 16.86
CA TYR A 361 -25.01 -21.78 16.24
C TYR A 361 -24.14 -21.60 14.98
N TRP A 362 -24.58 -20.80 14.01
CA TRP A 362 -23.83 -20.62 12.76
C TRP A 362 -22.48 -19.94 12.95
N LEU A 363 -22.38 -18.98 13.87
CA LEU A 363 -21.11 -18.39 14.22
C LEU A 363 -20.16 -19.46 14.80
N SER A 364 -20.64 -20.32 15.69
CA SER A 364 -19.83 -21.40 16.25
C SER A 364 -19.34 -22.40 15.19
N VAL A 365 -20.20 -22.75 14.23
CA VAL A 365 -19.89 -23.70 13.14
C VAL A 365 -18.86 -23.11 12.19
N THR A 366 -18.96 -21.82 11.86
CA THR A 366 -17.97 -21.18 10.97
C THR A 366 -16.64 -20.94 11.68
N VAL A 367 -16.64 -20.56 12.97
CA VAL A 367 -15.41 -20.24 13.72
C VAL A 367 -14.67 -21.52 14.12
N ARG A 368 -15.36 -22.50 14.69
CA ARG A 368 -14.73 -23.71 15.26
C ARG A 368 -14.84 -24.93 14.35
N GLY A 369 -15.92 -25.03 13.60
CA GLY A 369 -16.15 -26.13 12.66
C GLY A 369 -15.43 -25.98 11.33
N GLY A 370 -14.89 -24.79 11.03
CA GLY A 370 -14.14 -24.50 9.81
C GLY A 370 -15.00 -24.42 8.54
N LEU A 371 -16.34 -24.32 8.68
CA LEU A 371 -17.22 -24.11 7.53
C LEU A 371 -16.94 -22.73 6.92
N PRO A 372 -16.63 -22.62 5.61
CA PRO A 372 -16.49 -21.34 4.95
C PRO A 372 -17.79 -20.53 5.06
N ILE A 373 -17.67 -19.23 5.36
CA ILE A 373 -18.84 -18.40 5.65
C ILE A 373 -19.86 -18.37 4.51
N ASP A 374 -19.38 -18.37 3.26
CA ASP A 374 -20.24 -18.35 2.08
C ASP A 374 -20.97 -19.69 1.85
N GLU A 375 -20.58 -20.77 2.52
CA GLU A 375 -21.31 -22.04 2.45
C GLU A 375 -22.53 -22.11 3.37
N VAL A 376 -22.69 -21.19 4.34
CA VAL A 376 -23.85 -21.19 5.24
C VAL A 376 -25.16 -21.10 4.45
N GLU A 377 -25.18 -20.29 3.39
CA GLU A 377 -26.31 -20.15 2.48
C GLU A 377 -26.75 -21.50 1.87
N HIS A 378 -25.80 -22.40 1.56
CA HIS A 378 -26.12 -23.72 1.02
C HIS A 378 -26.87 -24.60 2.01
N TYR A 379 -26.56 -24.47 3.30
CA TYR A 379 -27.26 -25.22 4.34
C TYR A 379 -28.72 -24.77 4.45
N PHE A 380 -28.99 -23.48 4.26
CA PHE A 380 -30.37 -22.99 4.21
C PHE A 380 -31.08 -23.45 2.95
N LEU A 381 -30.45 -23.36 1.77
CA LEU A 381 -31.06 -23.80 0.52
C LEU A 381 -31.46 -25.28 0.56
N ARG A 382 -30.67 -26.16 1.18
CA ARG A 382 -31.03 -27.59 1.29
C ARG A 382 -31.96 -27.94 2.45
N SER A 383 -32.35 -26.98 3.29
CA SER A 383 -33.16 -27.22 4.48
C SER A 383 -34.60 -27.63 4.15
N ASP A 384 -35.25 -28.34 5.06
CA ASP A 384 -36.68 -28.67 4.92
C ASP A 384 -37.55 -27.41 4.98
N GLU A 385 -37.17 -26.41 5.80
CA GLU A 385 -37.84 -25.12 5.88
C GLU A 385 -37.87 -24.44 4.51
N TYR A 386 -36.70 -24.35 3.86
CA TYR A 386 -36.59 -23.73 2.55
C TYR A 386 -37.38 -24.50 1.50
N TYR A 387 -37.21 -25.82 1.44
CA TYR A 387 -37.90 -26.68 0.48
C TYR A 387 -39.42 -26.57 0.59
N ALA A 388 -39.96 -26.54 1.81
CA ALA A 388 -41.38 -26.33 2.05
C ALA A 388 -41.83 -24.93 1.62
N SER A 389 -41.01 -23.90 1.85
CA SER A 389 -41.35 -22.50 1.53
C SER A 389 -41.55 -22.24 0.03
N ILE A 390 -40.90 -23.02 -0.83
CA ILE A 390 -40.98 -22.91 -2.30
C ILE A 390 -41.96 -23.89 -2.95
N GLY A 391 -42.77 -24.60 -2.14
CA GLY A 391 -43.83 -25.50 -2.62
C GLY A 391 -43.54 -27.01 -2.49
N GLY A 392 -42.32 -27.39 -2.11
CA GLY A 392 -42.01 -28.75 -1.68
C GLY A 392 -41.97 -29.81 -2.78
N SER A 393 -41.67 -29.44 -4.03
CA SER A 393 -41.41 -30.41 -5.12
C SER A 393 -39.96 -30.37 -5.61
N PRO A 394 -39.42 -31.49 -6.13
CA PRO A 394 -38.09 -31.53 -6.75
C PRO A 394 -37.93 -30.51 -7.89
N GLU A 395 -38.94 -30.36 -8.74
CA GLU A 395 -38.90 -29.50 -9.93
C GLU A 395 -38.84 -28.02 -9.55
N GLN A 396 -39.65 -27.61 -8.56
CA GLN A 396 -39.62 -26.24 -8.00
C GLN A 396 -38.29 -25.95 -7.34
N PHE A 397 -37.74 -26.93 -6.61
CA PHE A 397 -36.43 -26.79 -5.99
C PHE A 397 -35.31 -26.61 -7.01
N VAL A 398 -35.31 -27.39 -8.08
CA VAL A 398 -34.32 -27.25 -9.17
C VAL A 398 -34.44 -25.89 -9.85
N GLU A 399 -35.66 -25.46 -10.18
CA GLU A 399 -35.88 -24.14 -10.80
C GLU A 399 -35.33 -23.02 -9.92
N ASP A 400 -35.67 -23.03 -8.63
CA ASP A 400 -35.25 -21.97 -7.73
C ASP A 400 -33.73 -21.97 -7.45
N VAL A 401 -33.10 -23.14 -7.31
CA VAL A 401 -31.64 -23.25 -7.20
C VAL A 401 -30.96 -22.70 -8.47
N TYR A 402 -31.50 -22.99 -9.64
CA TYR A 402 -31.01 -22.43 -10.91
C TYR A 402 -31.14 -20.91 -10.96
N GLN A 403 -32.28 -20.35 -10.57
CA GLN A 403 -32.46 -18.90 -10.53
C GLN A 403 -31.47 -18.22 -9.58
N ARG A 404 -31.28 -18.78 -8.39
CA ARG A 404 -30.41 -18.17 -7.38
C ARG A 404 -28.94 -18.28 -7.72
N MET A 405 -28.48 -19.48 -8.10
CA MET A 405 -27.06 -19.74 -8.33
C MET A 405 -26.61 -19.35 -9.73
N LEU A 406 -27.48 -19.51 -10.75
CA LEU A 406 -27.14 -19.36 -12.16
C LEU A 406 -27.86 -18.17 -12.84
N ALA A 407 -28.89 -17.58 -12.22
CA ALA A 407 -29.72 -16.49 -12.76
C ALA A 407 -30.28 -16.78 -14.15
N ARG A 408 -30.75 -18.02 -14.30
CA ARG A 408 -31.54 -18.46 -15.43
C ARG A 408 -32.48 -19.55 -14.97
N SER A 409 -33.53 -19.79 -15.75
CA SER A 409 -34.40 -20.94 -15.54
C SER A 409 -33.69 -22.26 -15.84
N ALA A 410 -34.12 -23.31 -15.16
CA ALA A 410 -33.78 -24.67 -15.51
C ALA A 410 -34.50 -25.04 -16.81
N THR A 411 -33.76 -25.55 -17.79
CA THR A 411 -34.36 -26.10 -19.01
C THR A 411 -35.05 -27.44 -18.72
N ASP A 412 -35.88 -27.93 -19.64
CA ASP A 412 -36.48 -29.26 -19.51
C ASP A 412 -35.42 -30.36 -19.33
N THR A 413 -34.25 -30.22 -19.98
CA THR A 413 -33.12 -31.14 -19.81
C THR A 413 -32.50 -31.03 -18.42
N ASP A 414 -32.33 -29.82 -17.88
CA ASP A 414 -31.84 -29.61 -16.52
C ASP A 414 -32.80 -30.26 -15.50
N GLN A 415 -34.11 -30.08 -15.67
CA GLN A 415 -35.15 -30.63 -14.81
C GLN A 415 -35.16 -32.17 -14.84
N LEU A 416 -35.14 -32.76 -16.03
CA LEU A 416 -35.08 -34.22 -16.21
C LEU A 416 -33.84 -34.85 -15.57
N TYR A 417 -32.74 -34.10 -15.46
CA TYR A 417 -31.52 -34.56 -14.82
C TYR A 417 -31.53 -34.39 -13.29
N TRP A 418 -31.84 -33.18 -12.80
CA TRP A 418 -31.67 -32.85 -11.38
C TRP A 418 -32.84 -33.27 -10.49
N ALA A 419 -34.09 -33.23 -10.97
CA ALA A 419 -35.25 -33.59 -10.14
C ALA A 419 -35.18 -35.04 -9.62
N PRO A 420 -34.77 -36.05 -10.42
CA PRO A 420 -34.52 -37.40 -9.91
C PRO A 420 -33.37 -37.46 -8.89
N ILE A 421 -32.32 -36.64 -9.04
CA ILE A 421 -31.20 -36.59 -8.10
C ILE A 421 -31.65 -36.08 -6.73
N VAL A 422 -32.58 -35.12 -6.67
CA VAL A 422 -33.17 -34.67 -5.40
C VAL A 422 -33.80 -35.85 -4.65
N LEU A 423 -34.51 -36.73 -5.34
CA LEU A 423 -35.18 -37.89 -4.74
C LEU A 423 -34.19 -39.00 -4.36
N GLN A 424 -33.17 -39.21 -5.19
CA GLN A 424 -32.24 -40.33 -5.02
C GLN A 424 -31.10 -40.04 -4.03
N TYR A 425 -30.53 -38.85 -4.10
CA TYR A 425 -29.33 -38.46 -3.35
C TYR A 425 -29.58 -37.29 -2.39
N GLY A 426 -30.74 -36.64 -2.48
CA GLY A 426 -31.11 -35.52 -1.63
C GLY A 426 -30.79 -34.15 -2.23
N ARG A 427 -31.30 -33.11 -1.58
CA ARG A 427 -31.12 -31.71 -1.99
C ARG A 427 -29.67 -31.23 -1.90
N GLU A 428 -28.85 -31.82 -1.02
CA GLU A 428 -27.45 -31.41 -0.89
C GLU A 428 -26.63 -31.77 -2.12
N ALA A 429 -26.83 -32.96 -2.68
CA ALA A 429 -26.14 -33.38 -3.89
C ALA A 429 -26.36 -32.38 -5.04
N VAL A 430 -27.59 -31.86 -5.18
CA VAL A 430 -27.95 -30.88 -6.21
C VAL A 430 -27.31 -29.52 -5.93
N VAL A 431 -27.52 -28.96 -4.73
CA VAL A 431 -26.97 -27.65 -4.32
C VAL A 431 -25.45 -27.63 -4.43
N TRP A 432 -24.78 -28.68 -3.94
CA TRP A 432 -23.32 -28.79 -3.98
C TRP A 432 -22.80 -28.87 -5.42
N SER A 433 -23.47 -29.65 -6.28
CA SER A 433 -23.02 -29.84 -7.66
C SER A 433 -23.19 -28.57 -8.50
N ILE A 434 -24.32 -27.86 -8.32
CA ILE A 434 -24.59 -26.62 -9.05
C ILE A 434 -23.68 -25.50 -8.55
N TYR A 435 -23.48 -25.35 -7.23
CA TYR A 435 -22.58 -24.34 -6.67
C TYR A 435 -21.13 -24.51 -7.14
N ASN A 436 -20.65 -25.75 -7.21
CA ASN A 436 -19.29 -26.05 -7.66
C ASN A 436 -19.17 -26.19 -9.18
N SER A 437 -20.20 -25.81 -9.94
CA SER A 437 -20.14 -25.79 -11.39
C SER A 437 -19.29 -24.61 -11.91
N PRO A 438 -18.68 -24.73 -13.10
CA PRO A 438 -18.01 -23.60 -13.76
C PRO A 438 -18.93 -22.39 -13.91
N GLU A 439 -20.19 -22.61 -14.29
CA GLU A 439 -21.19 -21.55 -14.46
C GLU A 439 -21.40 -20.75 -13.17
N SER A 440 -21.67 -21.42 -12.05
CA SER A 440 -21.81 -20.75 -10.76
C SER A 440 -20.52 -20.06 -10.35
N SER A 441 -19.37 -20.70 -10.53
CA SER A 441 -18.07 -20.12 -10.15
C SER A 441 -17.79 -18.81 -10.89
N TYR A 442 -18.08 -18.74 -12.18
CA TYR A 442 -17.88 -17.54 -12.99
C TYR A 442 -18.78 -16.41 -12.54
N ARG A 443 -20.05 -16.71 -12.21
CA ARG A 443 -20.96 -15.69 -11.67
C ARG A 443 -20.50 -15.12 -10.34
N ARG A 444 -19.95 -15.95 -9.45
CA ARG A 444 -19.39 -15.47 -8.17
C ARG A 444 -18.16 -14.59 -8.42
N VAL A 445 -17.30 -14.96 -9.36
CA VAL A 445 -16.16 -14.13 -9.81
C VAL A 445 -16.67 -12.78 -10.32
N ASP A 446 -17.63 -12.77 -11.24
CA ASP A 446 -18.20 -11.54 -11.80
C ASP A 446 -18.80 -10.65 -10.70
N ALA A 447 -19.55 -11.22 -9.75
CA ALA A 447 -20.11 -10.48 -8.63
C ALA A 447 -19.04 -9.83 -7.75
N MET A 448 -17.91 -10.50 -7.53
CA MET A 448 -16.80 -9.95 -6.73
C MET A 448 -16.03 -8.85 -7.47
N TYR A 449 -15.82 -9.00 -8.79
CA TYR A 449 -15.27 -7.94 -9.63
C TYR A 449 -16.18 -6.70 -9.61
N GLN A 450 -17.49 -6.89 -9.75
CA GLN A 450 -18.44 -5.78 -9.69
C GLN A 450 -18.43 -5.09 -8.32
N LYS A 451 -18.49 -5.85 -7.22
CA LYS A 451 -18.50 -5.29 -5.87
C LYS A 451 -17.20 -4.54 -5.54
N LEU A 452 -16.06 -5.16 -5.79
CA LEU A 452 -14.76 -4.67 -5.33
C LEU A 452 -14.08 -3.74 -6.35
N LEU A 453 -14.26 -3.95 -7.64
CA LEU A 453 -13.58 -3.18 -8.70
C LEU A 453 -14.53 -2.32 -9.56
N ALA A 454 -15.86 -2.47 -9.42
CA ALA A 454 -16.88 -1.76 -10.20
C ALA A 454 -16.75 -1.95 -11.73
N ARG A 455 -16.39 -3.17 -12.14
CA ARG A 455 -16.38 -3.59 -13.54
C ARG A 455 -16.64 -5.09 -13.65
N ASP A 456 -16.88 -5.54 -14.88
CA ASP A 456 -16.98 -6.97 -15.19
C ASP A 456 -15.60 -7.64 -15.17
N SER A 457 -15.60 -8.94 -14.90
CA SER A 457 -14.43 -9.77 -15.14
C SER A 457 -14.35 -10.13 -16.64
N ASP A 458 -13.14 -10.17 -17.19
CA ASP A 458 -12.92 -10.66 -18.54
C ASP A 458 -12.84 -12.20 -18.56
N GLU A 459 -12.74 -12.78 -19.76
CA GLU A 459 -12.64 -14.24 -19.92
C GLU A 459 -11.41 -14.83 -19.21
N GLY A 460 -10.28 -14.11 -19.21
CA GLY A 460 -9.07 -14.53 -18.51
C GLY A 460 -9.27 -14.55 -16.99
N GLY A 461 -9.95 -13.54 -16.45
CA GLY A 461 -10.32 -13.46 -15.04
C GLY A 461 -11.21 -14.63 -14.60
N ARG A 462 -12.25 -14.95 -15.38
CA ARG A 462 -13.11 -16.12 -15.12
C ARG A 462 -12.33 -17.43 -15.15
N LEU A 463 -11.53 -17.66 -16.19
CA LEU A 463 -10.75 -18.89 -16.34
C LEU A 463 -9.68 -19.04 -15.25
N TYR A 464 -9.12 -17.93 -14.75
CA TYR A 464 -8.15 -17.95 -13.67
C TYR A 464 -8.81 -18.21 -12.31
N TRP A 465 -9.87 -17.48 -11.99
CA TRP A 465 -10.48 -17.51 -10.66
C TRP A 465 -11.52 -18.62 -10.46
N GLY A 466 -12.28 -19.00 -11.49
CA GLY A 466 -13.36 -20.00 -11.39
C GLY A 466 -12.92 -21.32 -10.73
N PRO A 467 -11.85 -21.98 -11.23
CA PRO A 467 -11.33 -23.18 -10.60
C PRO A 467 -10.79 -22.96 -9.17
N ARG A 468 -10.27 -21.76 -8.87
CA ARG A 468 -9.72 -21.42 -7.54
C ARG A 468 -10.81 -21.21 -6.51
N VAL A 469 -11.91 -20.53 -6.86
CA VAL A 469 -13.03 -20.33 -5.93
C VAL A 469 -13.72 -21.66 -5.60
N ILE A 470 -13.76 -22.61 -6.54
CA ILE A 470 -14.23 -23.98 -6.28
C ILE A 470 -13.29 -24.71 -5.31
N ALA A 471 -11.97 -24.60 -5.52
CA ALA A 471 -10.98 -25.36 -4.75
C ALA A 471 -10.65 -24.77 -3.37
N LEU A 472 -10.65 -23.45 -3.25
CA LEU A 472 -10.13 -22.69 -2.10
C LEU A 472 -11.20 -21.82 -1.41
N GLY A 473 -12.37 -21.68 -2.03
CA GLY A 473 -13.45 -20.81 -1.57
C GLY A 473 -13.33 -19.36 -2.03
N ASP A 474 -14.41 -18.61 -1.84
CA ASP A 474 -14.57 -17.24 -2.35
C ASP A 474 -13.68 -16.20 -1.64
N ASN A 475 -13.17 -16.52 -0.45
CA ASN A 475 -12.26 -15.61 0.28
C ASN A 475 -10.92 -15.40 -0.44
N GLU A 476 -10.47 -16.39 -1.21
CA GLU A 476 -9.20 -16.32 -1.94
C GLU A 476 -9.21 -15.17 -2.96
N ILE A 477 -10.26 -15.10 -3.77
CA ILE A 477 -10.41 -14.03 -4.75
C ILE A 477 -10.68 -12.68 -4.06
N ARG A 478 -11.46 -12.62 -2.96
CA ARG A 478 -11.65 -11.37 -2.21
C ARG A 478 -10.30 -10.79 -1.76
N ALA A 479 -9.45 -11.62 -1.15
CA ALA A 479 -8.14 -11.20 -0.70
C ALA A 479 -7.26 -10.70 -1.86
N ALA A 480 -7.26 -11.42 -2.98
CA ALA A 480 -6.46 -11.05 -4.15
C ALA A 480 -6.94 -9.77 -4.84
N LEU A 481 -8.26 -9.58 -5.00
CA LEU A 481 -8.81 -8.37 -5.61
C LEU A 481 -8.56 -7.15 -4.73
N VAL A 482 -8.69 -7.27 -3.41
CA VAL A 482 -8.47 -6.17 -2.47
C VAL A 482 -6.99 -5.76 -2.36
N ASP A 483 -6.07 -6.69 -2.57
CA ASP A 483 -4.63 -6.39 -2.61
C ASP A 483 -4.18 -5.69 -3.91
N SER A 484 -5.05 -5.69 -4.94
CA SER A 484 -4.72 -5.12 -6.24
C SER A 484 -4.53 -3.60 -6.20
N VAL A 485 -3.68 -3.09 -7.11
CA VAL A 485 -3.50 -1.66 -7.34
C VAL A 485 -4.82 -0.99 -7.73
N GLU A 486 -5.62 -1.68 -8.56
CA GLU A 486 -6.92 -1.20 -9.03
C GLU A 486 -7.89 -0.95 -7.87
N TYR A 487 -8.00 -1.89 -6.92
CA TYR A 487 -8.84 -1.70 -5.74
C TYR A 487 -8.38 -0.49 -4.92
N ALA A 488 -7.08 -0.31 -4.73
CA ALA A 488 -6.52 0.80 -3.98
C ALA A 488 -6.77 2.16 -4.65
N GLU A 489 -6.65 2.25 -5.98
CA GLU A 489 -6.98 3.48 -6.73
C GLU A 489 -8.47 3.82 -6.63
N ARG A 490 -9.33 2.80 -6.72
CA ARG A 490 -10.77 2.96 -6.51
C ARG A 490 -11.07 3.41 -5.08
N ALA A 491 -10.41 2.85 -4.08
CA ALA A 491 -10.57 3.23 -2.68
C ALA A 491 -10.25 4.72 -2.46
N ARG A 492 -9.13 5.22 -3.00
CA ARG A 492 -8.75 6.64 -2.95
C ARG A 492 -9.80 7.56 -3.59
N THR A 493 -10.43 7.09 -4.66
CA THR A 493 -11.49 7.85 -5.35
C THR A 493 -12.78 7.89 -4.54
N ARG A 494 -13.16 6.77 -3.91
CA ARG A 494 -14.41 6.63 -3.14
C ARG A 494 -14.34 7.27 -1.76
N PHE A 495 -13.17 7.20 -1.13
CA PHE A 495 -12.93 7.65 0.24
C PHE A 495 -11.71 8.58 0.24
N PRO A 496 -11.84 9.81 -0.28
CA PRO A 496 -10.72 10.74 -0.28
C PRO A 496 -10.43 11.16 1.16
N PHE A 497 -9.20 10.92 1.61
CA PHE A 497 -8.65 11.55 2.80
C PHE A 497 -7.72 12.65 2.31
N SER A 498 -7.91 13.85 2.87
CA SER A 498 -7.25 15.10 2.46
C SER A 498 -5.88 15.23 3.06
#